data_AF-A0A918G2X7-F1
#
_entry.id   AF-A0A918G2X7-F1
#
_cell.length_a   1.000
_cell.length_b   1.000
_cell.length_c   1.000
_cell.angle_alpha   90.00
_cell.angle_beta   90.00
_cell.angle_gamma   90.00
#
_symmetry.space_group_name_H-M   'P 1'
#
loop_
_entity.id
_entity.type
_entity.pdbx_description
1 polymer ?
#
loop_
_entity_poly.entity_id
_entity_poly.type
_entity_poly.pdbx_seq_one_letter_code
_entity_poly.pdbx_strand_id
1 'polypeptide(L)'
;MALSPGERVQKRGMSKGIPALTNALSHSHYSMLDVDQAPETPGLYAWYVSFRASPHDWKMKPSPEGDQAIEGFLRLLSKYAGYYEPLPIALRGRGSYGAAWEGELELDTPLRDPDEGSHAASAEEDKRLAILMNSLDSEERRRVMATILEMASPVFSSPLYIGVAENLRERLRTHRRDFTKAYDWLREHPEDAETVRTKGKTFGARAAARNMAMGHLEAWVIDLGDQADNAVTIKHLRNTAESAEWLLHRLYAPILGRQ
;
A
#
# COMPACT_ATOMS: atom_id res chain seq x y z
N MET A 1 -75.54 -18.48 34.78
CA MET A 1 -74.58 -19.11 33.84
C MET A 1 -74.02 -17.99 32.99
N ALA A 2 -72.76 -17.63 33.24
CA ALA A 2 -72.08 -16.50 32.63
C ALA A 2 -71.33 -16.97 31.37
N LEU A 3 -71.40 -16.21 30.27
CA LEU A 3 -70.41 -16.28 29.19
C LEU A 3 -70.06 -14.87 28.71
N SER A 4 -68.74 -14.69 28.61
CA SER A 4 -67.96 -13.47 28.48
C SER A 4 -67.86 -12.95 27.02
N PRO A 5 -67.37 -11.71 26.83
CA PRO A 5 -67.36 -10.98 25.57
C PRO A 5 -66.15 -11.29 24.67
N GLY A 6 -66.30 -10.97 23.39
CA GLY A 6 -65.34 -11.24 22.32
C GLY A 6 -64.02 -10.49 22.42
N GLU A 7 -62.94 -11.21 22.12
CA GLU A 7 -61.59 -10.68 21.94
C GLU A 7 -61.36 -10.21 20.49
N ARG A 8 -60.96 -8.94 20.35
CA ARG A 8 -60.36 -8.37 19.14
C ARG A 8 -58.91 -8.85 19.03
N VAL A 9 -58.60 -9.58 17.96
CA VAL A 9 -57.21 -9.87 17.58
C VAL A 9 -56.61 -8.63 16.91
N GLN A 10 -55.72 -7.93 17.63
CA GLN A 10 -54.81 -6.94 17.07
C GLN A 10 -53.77 -7.64 16.18
N LYS A 11 -53.84 -7.43 14.87
CA LYS A 11 -52.74 -7.74 13.95
C LYS A 11 -51.58 -6.77 14.21
N ARG A 12 -50.60 -7.20 15.01
CA ARG A 12 -49.28 -6.57 15.07
C ARG A 12 -48.62 -6.73 13.70
N GLY A 13 -48.46 -5.62 12.98
CA GLY A 13 -47.57 -5.55 11.83
C GLY A 13 -46.15 -5.84 12.29
N MET A 14 -45.62 -7.00 11.91
CA MET A 14 -44.19 -7.25 11.96
C MET A 14 -43.55 -6.40 10.88
N SER A 15 -43.03 -5.24 11.29
CA SER A 15 -41.96 -4.56 10.57
C SER A 15 -40.87 -5.59 10.29
N LYS A 16 -40.70 -5.97 9.02
CA LYS A 16 -39.52 -6.70 8.56
C LYS A 16 -38.35 -5.73 8.75
N GLY A 17 -37.69 -5.83 9.91
CA GLY A 17 -36.44 -5.16 10.14
C GLY A 17 -35.50 -5.49 9.00
N ILE A 18 -34.96 -4.45 8.37
CA ILE A 18 -33.81 -4.55 7.48
C ILE A 18 -32.74 -5.29 8.28
N PRO A 19 -32.25 -6.48 7.86
CA PRO A 19 -31.18 -7.15 8.58
C PRO A 19 -30.00 -6.20 8.63
N ALA A 20 -29.51 -5.94 9.84
CA ALA A 20 -28.34 -5.12 10.06
C ALA A 20 -27.19 -5.69 9.21
N LEU A 21 -26.57 -4.83 8.40
CA LEU A 21 -25.27 -5.06 7.78
C LEU A 21 -24.21 -5.17 8.89
N THR A 22 -24.27 -6.23 9.68
CA THR A 22 -23.32 -6.56 10.74
C THR A 22 -22.92 -8.02 10.62
N ASN A 23 -22.57 -8.45 9.41
CA ASN A 23 -21.54 -9.45 9.26
C ASN A 23 -20.24 -8.65 9.10
N ALA A 24 -19.40 -8.67 10.12
CA ALA A 24 -18.09 -8.04 10.08
C ALA A 24 -17.37 -8.50 8.81
N LEU A 25 -17.04 -7.57 7.92
CA LEU A 25 -16.19 -7.87 6.77
C LEU A 25 -14.92 -8.52 7.33
N SER A 26 -14.65 -9.75 6.90
CA SER A 26 -13.41 -10.45 7.23
C SER A 26 -12.28 -9.69 6.55
N HIS A 27 -11.50 -8.97 7.35
CA HIS A 27 -10.24 -8.41 6.89
C HIS A 27 -9.17 -9.47 7.08
N SER A 28 -8.69 -10.02 5.96
CA SER A 28 -7.57 -10.95 5.95
C SER A 28 -6.38 -10.28 5.26
N HIS A 29 -5.17 -10.62 5.68
CA HIS A 29 -3.97 -10.15 5.00
C HIS A 29 -3.06 -11.33 4.65
N TYR A 30 -2.33 -11.19 3.55
CA TYR A 30 -1.47 -12.22 2.99
C TYR A 30 -0.15 -11.60 2.56
N SER A 31 0.98 -12.19 2.95
CA SER A 31 2.26 -11.87 2.32
C SER A 31 2.22 -12.23 0.83
N MET A 32 3.00 -11.55 -0.01
CA MET A 32 3.17 -11.96 -1.40
C MET A 32 3.65 -13.41 -1.55
N LEU A 33 4.35 -13.95 -0.54
CA LEU A 33 4.76 -15.35 -0.49
C LEU A 33 3.57 -16.30 -0.32
N ASP A 34 2.54 -15.89 0.42
CA ASP A 34 1.44 -16.73 0.89
C ASP A 34 0.10 -16.45 0.19
N VAL A 35 0.12 -15.73 -0.94
CA VAL A 35 -1.09 -15.37 -1.72
C VAL A 35 -1.92 -16.58 -2.18
N ASP A 36 -1.34 -17.78 -2.15
CA ASP A 36 -2.05 -19.03 -2.43
C ASP A 36 -3.15 -19.34 -1.41
N GLN A 37 -3.06 -18.76 -0.20
CA GLN A 37 -4.03 -18.94 0.89
C GLN A 37 -5.20 -17.95 0.82
N ALA A 38 -5.18 -16.99 -0.12
CA ALA A 38 -6.27 -16.05 -0.31
C ALA A 38 -7.57 -16.76 -0.73
N PRO A 39 -8.76 -16.17 -0.50
CA PRO A 39 -10.02 -16.80 -0.86
C PRO A 39 -10.23 -16.80 -2.40
N GLU A 40 -11.03 -17.74 -2.90
CA GLU A 40 -11.40 -17.85 -4.32
C GLU A 40 -12.70 -17.12 -4.64
N THR A 41 -12.94 -16.02 -3.93
CA THR A 41 -14.16 -15.21 -3.99
C THR A 41 -13.84 -13.83 -4.57
N PRO A 42 -14.89 -13.09 -5.01
CA PRO A 42 -14.71 -11.71 -5.42
C PRO A 42 -14.39 -10.82 -4.22
N GLY A 43 -13.63 -9.75 -4.46
CA GLY A 43 -13.36 -8.77 -3.42
C GLY A 43 -12.45 -7.63 -3.82
N LEU A 44 -12.18 -6.77 -2.85
CA LEU A 44 -11.26 -5.65 -2.95
C LEU A 44 -9.97 -5.99 -2.21
N TYR A 45 -8.83 -5.55 -2.71
CA TYR A 45 -7.56 -5.70 -2.03
C TYR A 45 -6.69 -4.46 -2.19
N ALA A 46 -5.78 -4.27 -1.23
CA ALA A 46 -4.77 -3.24 -1.25
C ALA A 46 -3.40 -3.82 -0.90
N TRP A 47 -2.37 -3.42 -1.63
CA TRP A 47 -0.99 -3.79 -1.34
C TRP A 47 -0.30 -2.71 -0.53
N TYR A 48 0.42 -3.13 0.49
CA TYR A 48 1.28 -2.30 1.32
C TYR A 48 2.69 -2.89 1.37
N VAL A 49 3.65 -2.09 1.80
CA VAL A 49 4.99 -2.58 2.17
C VAL A 49 5.17 -2.42 3.68
N SER A 50 5.41 -3.53 4.36
CA SER A 50 5.73 -3.52 5.79
C SER A 50 7.20 -3.17 6.02
N PHE A 51 7.44 -2.36 7.05
CA PHE A 51 8.81 -2.10 7.51
C PHE A 51 9.29 -3.32 8.28
N ARG A 52 10.39 -3.92 7.85
CA ARG A 52 11.03 -5.04 8.54
C ARG A 52 12.48 -4.65 8.83
N ALA A 53 12.81 -4.60 10.11
CA ALA A 53 14.19 -4.45 10.58
C ALA A 53 14.51 -5.61 11.53
N SER A 54 15.56 -6.35 11.20
CA SER A 54 16.10 -7.40 12.04
C SER A 54 17.00 -6.84 13.14
N PRO A 55 17.35 -7.64 14.16
CA PRO A 55 18.38 -7.25 15.11
C PRO A 55 19.70 -6.84 14.47
N HIS A 56 20.04 -7.35 13.28
CA HIS A 56 21.26 -6.93 12.58
C HIS A 56 21.20 -5.50 12.03
N ASP A 57 20.00 -4.92 11.92
CA ASP A 57 19.78 -3.58 11.37
C ASP A 57 19.85 -2.50 12.45
N TRP A 58 19.50 -2.82 13.70
CA TRP A 58 19.47 -1.84 14.80
C TRP A 58 20.48 -2.09 15.93
N LYS A 59 21.04 -3.31 16.06
CA LYS A 59 22.07 -3.61 17.08
C LYS A 59 23.35 -2.85 16.81
N MET A 60 23.98 -2.37 17.87
CA MET A 60 25.22 -1.62 17.80
C MET A 60 26.30 -2.40 17.04
N LYS A 61 26.97 -1.72 16.10
CA LYS A 61 28.12 -2.25 15.34
C LYS A 61 29.30 -1.32 15.58
N PRO A 62 30.11 -1.58 16.63
CA PRO A 62 31.22 -0.71 16.99
C PRO A 62 32.28 -0.70 15.89
N SER A 63 32.75 0.49 15.52
CA SER A 63 33.84 0.73 14.58
C SER A 63 34.73 1.88 15.07
N PRO A 64 35.92 2.08 14.47
CA PRO A 64 36.80 3.20 14.82
C PRO A 64 36.14 4.58 14.67
N GLU A 65 35.13 4.71 13.82
CA GLU A 65 34.40 5.95 13.51
C GLU A 65 33.09 6.08 14.30
N GLY A 66 32.76 5.10 15.16
CA GLY A 66 31.53 5.07 15.96
C GLY A 66 30.63 3.87 15.64
N ASP A 67 29.33 4.01 15.89
CA ASP A 67 28.34 2.96 15.68
C ASP A 67 27.84 2.94 14.22
N GLN A 68 28.33 1.98 13.43
CA GLN A 68 27.94 1.81 12.03
C GLN A 68 26.47 1.40 11.84
N ALA A 69 25.79 0.96 12.92
CA ALA A 69 24.38 0.64 12.85
C ALA A 69 23.51 1.88 12.61
N ILE A 70 23.96 3.09 12.99
CA ILE A 70 23.21 4.33 12.78
C ILE A 70 23.03 4.58 11.29
N GLU A 71 24.13 4.60 10.53
CA GLU A 71 24.11 4.84 9.09
C GLU A 71 23.38 3.71 8.33
N GLY A 72 23.61 2.45 8.73
CA GLY A 72 22.89 1.30 8.18
C GLY A 72 21.37 1.40 8.38
N PHE A 73 20.93 1.78 9.58
CA PHE A 73 19.52 1.96 9.90
C PHE A 73 18.93 3.18 9.17
N LEU A 74 19.67 4.28 9.05
CA LEU A 74 19.24 5.43 8.27
C LEU A 74 19.01 5.07 6.79
N ARG A 75 19.95 4.34 6.16
CA ARG A 75 19.76 3.83 4.79
C ARG A 75 18.51 2.96 4.67
N LEU A 76 18.21 2.14 5.69
CA LEU A 76 16.98 1.34 5.72
C LEU A 76 15.73 2.22 5.79
N LEU A 77 15.74 3.29 6.60
CA LEU A 77 14.64 4.27 6.67
C LEU A 77 14.45 5.00 5.35
N SER A 78 15.54 5.50 4.75
CA SER A 78 15.51 6.15 3.44
C SER A 78 14.98 5.21 2.36
N LYS A 79 15.44 3.95 2.32
CA LYS A 79 14.93 2.93 1.40
C LYS A 79 13.43 2.71 1.59
N TYR A 80 12.97 2.60 2.83
CA TYR A 80 11.55 2.42 3.13
C TYR A 80 10.69 3.62 2.71
N ALA A 81 11.16 4.84 2.97
CA ALA A 81 10.49 6.07 2.55
C ALA A 81 10.42 6.17 1.01
N GLY A 82 11.52 5.85 0.31
CA GLY A 82 11.59 5.87 -1.16
C GLY A 82 10.63 4.89 -1.84
N TYR A 83 10.18 3.85 -1.14
CA TYR A 83 9.12 2.98 -1.67
C TYR A 83 7.81 3.72 -1.93
N TYR A 84 7.52 4.78 -1.19
CA TYR A 84 6.29 5.60 -1.29
C TYR A 84 6.48 6.87 -2.14
N GLU A 85 7.66 7.10 -2.69
CA GLU A 85 7.94 8.29 -3.50
C GLU A 85 7.15 8.24 -4.82
N PRO A 86 6.37 9.29 -5.16
CA PRO A 86 5.65 9.36 -6.42
C PRO A 86 6.62 9.42 -7.60
N LEU A 87 6.18 8.96 -8.77
CA LEU A 87 6.97 9.12 -9.99
C LEU A 87 6.96 10.59 -10.46
N PRO A 88 8.02 11.04 -11.17
CA PRO A 88 8.03 12.35 -11.81
C PRO A 88 6.79 12.55 -12.69
N ILE A 89 6.20 13.74 -12.62
CA ILE A 89 5.04 14.11 -13.43
C ILE A 89 5.56 14.77 -14.71
N ALA A 90 5.39 14.12 -15.85
CA ALA A 90 5.68 14.71 -17.15
C ALA A 90 4.68 15.83 -17.47
N LEU A 91 5.18 17.06 -17.57
CA LEU A 91 4.44 18.25 -17.94
C LEU A 91 4.60 18.50 -19.44
N ARG A 92 3.49 18.68 -20.14
CA ARG A 92 3.48 19.10 -21.55
C ARG A 92 2.52 20.26 -21.74
N GLY A 93 3.02 21.35 -22.32
CA GLY A 93 2.25 22.55 -22.62
C GLY A 93 2.38 22.94 -24.09
N ARG A 94 1.37 23.63 -24.62
CA ARG A 94 1.44 24.30 -25.92
C ARG A 94 1.29 25.79 -25.72
N GLY A 95 2.23 26.55 -26.25
CA GLY A 95 2.19 28.00 -26.31
C GLY A 95 1.60 28.52 -27.61
N SER A 96 1.47 29.84 -27.70
CA SER A 96 1.09 30.53 -28.93
C SER A 96 2.12 30.28 -30.05
N TYR A 97 1.69 30.38 -31.31
CA TYR A 97 2.55 30.26 -32.49
C TYR A 97 3.31 28.92 -32.65
N GLY A 98 2.76 27.82 -32.11
CA GLY A 98 3.34 26.49 -32.29
C GLY A 98 4.48 26.15 -31.33
N ALA A 99 4.76 26.99 -30.34
CA ALA A 99 5.66 26.64 -29.25
C ALA A 99 5.09 25.46 -28.44
N ALA A 100 5.94 24.52 -28.03
CA ALA A 100 5.58 23.44 -27.12
C ALA A 100 6.66 23.35 -26.03
N TRP A 101 6.23 23.16 -24.79
CA TRP A 101 7.11 23.05 -23.64
C TRP A 101 6.92 21.66 -23.03
N GLU A 102 8.01 21.03 -22.65
CA GLU A 102 8.04 19.75 -21.96
C GLU A 102 8.97 19.88 -20.74
N GLY A 103 8.60 19.25 -19.63
CA GLY A 103 9.40 19.21 -18.42
C GLY A 103 8.90 18.11 -17.50
N GLU A 104 9.61 17.88 -16.40
CA GLU A 104 9.23 16.91 -15.38
C GLU A 104 9.15 17.63 -14.03
N LEU A 105 8.12 17.29 -13.25
CA LEU A 105 7.94 17.77 -11.89
C LEU A 105 8.19 16.61 -10.93
N GLU A 106 9.26 16.72 -10.14
CA GLU A 106 9.58 15.81 -9.06
C GLU A 106 9.20 16.43 -7.72
N LEU A 107 8.74 15.60 -6.79
CA LEU A 107 8.52 16.04 -5.42
C LEU A 107 9.85 15.90 -4.67
N ASP A 108 10.32 16.97 -4.04
CA ASP A 108 11.51 16.90 -3.20
C ASP A 108 11.21 16.08 -1.94
N THR A 109 11.97 14.99 -1.72
CA THR A 109 11.78 14.10 -0.58
C THR A 109 13.02 14.13 0.34
N PRO A 110 12.88 14.56 1.60
CA PRO A 110 14.03 14.91 2.46
C PRO A 110 14.85 13.71 2.95
N LEU A 111 14.47 12.48 2.61
CA LEU A 111 15.20 11.25 2.96
C LEU A 111 15.91 10.62 1.75
N ARG A 112 15.78 11.21 0.56
CA ARG A 112 16.54 10.82 -0.62
C ARG A 112 18.00 11.21 -0.41
N ASP A 113 18.92 10.33 -0.80
CA ASP A 113 20.33 10.71 -0.84
C ASP A 113 20.48 11.93 -1.76
N PRO A 114 21.09 13.02 -1.30
CA PRO A 114 21.24 14.21 -2.12
C PRO A 114 22.11 13.84 -3.33
N ASP A 115 21.50 13.67 -4.49
CA ASP A 115 22.23 13.77 -5.75
C ASP A 115 22.91 15.14 -5.79
N GLU A 116 24.06 15.23 -6.45
CA GLU A 116 24.95 16.42 -6.52
C GLU A 116 24.31 17.72 -7.09
N GLY A 117 22.98 17.78 -7.25
CA GLY A 117 22.24 18.93 -7.76
C GLY A 117 21.02 19.38 -6.94
N SER A 118 20.74 18.82 -5.75
CA SER A 118 19.58 19.28 -4.98
C SER A 118 19.81 20.69 -4.40
N HIS A 119 18.77 21.52 -4.49
CA HIS A 119 18.78 22.89 -3.96
C HIS A 119 19.10 22.90 -2.46
N ALA A 120 19.74 23.98 -2.00
CA ALA A 120 20.21 24.16 -0.63
C ALA A 120 19.15 23.72 0.40
N ALA A 121 19.48 22.70 1.19
CA ALA A 121 18.65 22.23 2.29
C ALA A 121 18.22 23.42 3.15
N SER A 122 16.92 23.51 3.41
CA SER A 122 16.40 24.55 4.27
C SER A 122 16.87 24.30 5.71
N ALA A 123 17.06 25.36 6.49
CA ALA A 123 17.42 25.24 7.91
C ALA A 123 16.41 24.40 8.72
N GLU A 124 15.17 24.24 8.22
CA GLU A 124 14.15 23.40 8.84
C GLU A 124 14.38 21.91 8.55
N GLU A 125 14.85 21.54 7.35
CA GLU A 125 15.22 20.17 7.01
C GLU A 125 16.42 19.69 7.81
N ASP A 126 17.46 20.53 7.94
CA ASP A 126 18.62 20.24 8.79
C ASP A 126 18.18 19.96 10.24
N LYS A 127 17.24 20.76 10.74
CA LYS A 127 16.69 20.56 12.09
C LYS A 127 15.93 19.25 12.22
N ARG A 128 15.12 18.87 11.23
CA ARG A 128 14.39 17.59 11.24
C ARG A 128 15.34 16.40 11.15
N LEU A 129 16.36 16.49 10.30
CA LEU A 129 17.39 15.48 10.19
C LEU A 129 18.14 15.32 11.51
N ALA A 130 18.52 16.41 12.18
CA ALA A 130 19.14 16.36 13.50
C ALA A 130 18.25 15.68 14.56
N ILE A 131 16.94 15.95 14.57
CA ILE A 131 15.98 15.27 15.46
C ILE A 131 15.92 13.76 15.16
N LEU A 132 15.89 13.40 13.88
CA LEU A 132 15.92 12.00 13.45
C LEU A 132 17.20 11.33 13.95
N MET A 133 18.37 11.91 13.69
CA MET A 133 19.67 11.36 14.13
C MET A 133 19.73 11.16 15.64
N ASN A 134 19.24 12.13 16.43
CA ASN A 134 19.15 11.99 17.89
C ASN A 134 18.23 10.84 18.30
N SER A 135 17.19 10.54 17.51
CA SER A 135 16.29 9.41 17.75
C SER A 135 16.89 8.07 17.33
N LEU A 136 18.04 8.04 16.65
CA LEU A 136 18.75 6.83 16.23
C LEU A 136 20.06 6.60 17.02
N ASP A 137 20.37 7.45 17.99
CA ASP A 137 21.65 7.50 18.72
C ASP A 137 22.01 6.23 19.52
N SER A 138 21.03 5.36 19.76
CA SER A 138 21.17 4.20 20.63
C SER A 138 20.37 3.02 20.11
N GLU A 139 20.85 1.82 20.47
CA GLU A 139 20.24 0.54 20.09
C GLU A 139 18.75 0.48 20.45
N GLU A 140 18.40 0.91 21.67
CA GLU A 140 17.02 0.85 22.15
C GLU A 140 16.10 1.80 21.37
N ARG A 141 16.53 3.02 21.05
CA ARG A 141 15.70 3.94 20.27
C ARG A 141 15.50 3.45 18.84
N ARG A 142 16.53 2.88 18.20
CA ARG A 142 16.40 2.27 16.87
C ARG A 142 15.43 1.09 16.88
N ARG A 143 15.49 0.23 17.91
CA ARG A 143 14.52 -0.85 18.11
C ARG A 143 13.09 -0.32 18.23
N VAL A 144 12.88 0.72 19.05
CA VAL A 144 11.56 1.35 19.22
C VAL A 144 11.06 1.96 17.91
N MET A 145 11.93 2.68 17.18
CA MET A 145 11.60 3.22 15.85
C MET A 145 11.18 2.11 14.88
N ALA A 146 11.94 1.01 14.83
CA ALA A 146 11.61 -0.13 13.99
C ALA A 146 10.24 -0.73 14.33
N THR A 147 9.93 -0.90 15.63
CA THR A 147 8.63 -1.40 16.09
C THR A 147 7.49 -0.46 15.71
N ILE A 148 7.66 0.85 15.87
CA ILE A 148 6.65 1.84 15.49
C ILE A 148 6.35 1.74 13.98
N LEU A 149 7.40 1.70 13.14
CA LEU A 149 7.24 1.64 11.69
C LEU A 149 6.66 0.32 11.21
N GLU A 150 7.01 -0.81 11.85
CA GLU A 150 6.42 -2.12 11.56
C GLU A 150 4.90 -2.12 11.84
N MET A 151 4.47 -1.44 12.92
CA MET A 151 3.05 -1.31 13.29
C MET A 151 2.29 -0.24 12.48
N ALA A 152 2.99 0.68 11.82
CA ALA A 152 2.38 1.81 11.14
C ALA A 152 1.64 1.40 9.85
N SER A 153 2.06 0.32 9.18
CA SER A 153 1.39 -0.22 8.01
C SER A 153 0.38 -1.31 8.42
N PRO A 154 -0.88 -1.27 7.96
CA PRO A 154 -1.45 -0.35 6.98
C PRO A 154 -2.12 0.90 7.58
N VAL A 155 -2.03 1.11 8.90
CA VAL A 155 -2.84 2.11 9.63
C VAL A 155 -2.63 3.55 9.15
N PHE A 156 -1.38 3.94 8.89
CA PHE A 156 -1.00 5.31 8.52
C PHE A 156 -0.40 5.43 7.11
N SER A 157 -0.13 4.31 6.45
CA SER A 157 0.45 4.29 5.10
C SER A 157 -0.63 4.36 4.03
N SER A 158 -0.42 5.18 2.99
CA SER A 158 -1.21 5.04 1.77
C SER A 158 -0.90 3.69 1.10
N PRO A 159 -1.90 2.97 0.55
CA PRO A 159 -1.64 1.75 -0.20
C PRO A 159 -0.77 2.01 -1.43
N LEU A 160 0.12 1.06 -1.73
CA LEU A 160 0.92 1.08 -2.95
C LEU A 160 0.06 0.82 -4.19
N TYR A 161 -0.95 -0.03 -4.05
CA TYR A 161 -1.88 -0.42 -5.11
C TYR A 161 -3.22 -0.81 -4.49
N ILE A 162 -4.32 -0.51 -5.17
CA ILE A 162 -5.66 -0.99 -4.81
C ILE A 162 -6.25 -1.65 -6.05
N GLY A 163 -6.92 -2.80 -5.88
CA GLY A 163 -7.57 -3.49 -6.98
C GLY A 163 -8.81 -4.27 -6.57
N VAL A 164 -9.65 -4.54 -7.56
CA VAL A 164 -10.79 -5.48 -7.46
C VAL A 164 -10.44 -6.79 -8.16
N ALA A 165 -11.02 -7.89 -7.69
CA ALA A 165 -10.91 -9.19 -8.33
C ALA A 165 -12.25 -9.93 -8.30
N GLU A 166 -12.52 -10.75 -9.32
CA GLU A 166 -13.58 -11.76 -9.28
C GLU A 166 -13.13 -13.03 -8.53
N ASN A 167 -11.83 -13.28 -8.55
CA ASN A 167 -11.17 -14.32 -7.79
C ASN A 167 -9.89 -13.73 -7.18
N LEU A 168 -9.93 -13.47 -5.87
CA LEU A 168 -8.82 -12.84 -5.15
C LEU A 168 -7.54 -13.66 -5.25
N ARG A 169 -7.60 -14.97 -5.00
CA ARG A 169 -6.44 -15.88 -5.10
C ARG A 169 -5.77 -15.83 -6.46
N GLU A 170 -6.51 -15.97 -7.55
CA GLU A 170 -5.96 -15.94 -8.91
C GLU A 170 -5.32 -14.58 -9.23
N ARG A 171 -5.97 -13.49 -8.81
CA ARG A 171 -5.47 -12.14 -9.04
C ARG A 171 -4.18 -11.87 -8.27
N LEU A 172 -4.10 -12.26 -7.00
CA LEU A 172 -2.90 -12.10 -6.19
C LEU A 172 -1.76 -12.99 -6.67
N ARG A 173 -2.05 -14.23 -7.12
CA ARG A 173 -1.07 -15.10 -7.81
C ARG A 173 -0.50 -14.47 -9.06
N THR A 174 -1.35 -13.79 -9.85
CA THR A 174 -0.92 -13.06 -11.05
C THR A 174 0.08 -11.97 -10.68
N HIS A 175 -0.20 -11.17 -9.65
CA HIS A 175 0.73 -10.15 -9.17
C HIS A 175 2.06 -10.75 -8.69
N ARG A 176 2.03 -11.84 -7.91
CA ARG A 176 3.25 -12.55 -7.50
C ARG A 176 4.07 -13.02 -8.69
N ARG A 177 3.43 -13.67 -9.67
CA ARG A 177 4.10 -14.16 -10.89
C ARG A 177 4.74 -13.00 -11.67
N ASP A 178 4.00 -11.91 -11.84
CA ASP A 178 4.48 -10.75 -12.59
C ASP A 178 5.65 -10.06 -11.86
N PHE A 179 5.62 -10.04 -10.53
CA PHE A 179 6.74 -9.62 -9.70
C PHE A 179 7.96 -10.52 -9.93
N THR A 180 7.82 -11.85 -9.77
CA THR A 180 8.95 -12.79 -9.92
C THR A 180 9.61 -12.65 -11.28
N LYS A 181 8.82 -12.61 -12.36
CA LYS A 181 9.32 -12.43 -13.73
C LYS A 181 10.11 -11.14 -13.89
N ALA A 182 9.59 -10.02 -13.38
CA ALA A 182 10.25 -8.73 -13.48
C ALA A 182 11.51 -8.69 -12.62
N TYR A 183 11.48 -9.26 -11.42
CA TYR A 183 12.62 -9.32 -10.51
C TYR A 183 13.76 -10.15 -11.11
N ASP A 184 13.46 -11.33 -11.66
CA ASP A 184 14.46 -12.17 -12.33
C ASP A 184 15.07 -11.46 -13.54
N TRP A 185 14.24 -10.79 -14.35
CA TRP A 185 14.71 -9.98 -15.47
C TRP A 185 15.63 -8.84 -15.05
N LEU A 186 15.23 -8.05 -14.06
CA LEU A 186 15.99 -6.89 -13.57
C LEU A 186 17.28 -7.27 -12.86
N ARG A 187 17.38 -8.50 -12.35
CA ARG A 187 18.66 -9.04 -11.85
C ARG A 187 19.67 -9.24 -12.98
N GLU A 188 19.20 -9.60 -14.17
CA GLU A 188 20.02 -9.81 -15.37
C GLU A 188 20.23 -8.50 -16.17
N HIS A 189 19.26 -7.58 -16.10
CA HIS A 189 19.22 -6.31 -16.83
C HIS A 189 18.90 -5.14 -15.88
N PRO A 190 19.82 -4.77 -14.97
CA PRO A 190 19.58 -3.71 -13.98
C PRO A 190 19.32 -2.34 -14.61
N GLU A 191 19.83 -2.07 -15.81
CA GLU A 191 19.61 -0.85 -16.58
C GLU A 191 18.14 -0.61 -16.96
N ASP A 192 17.32 -1.67 -17.00
CA ASP A 192 15.89 -1.57 -17.31
C ASP A 192 15.05 -1.12 -16.11
N ALA A 193 15.61 -1.06 -14.90
CA ALA A 193 14.87 -0.77 -13.68
C ALA A 193 14.04 0.52 -13.78
N GLU A 194 14.62 1.59 -14.31
CA GLU A 194 13.92 2.86 -14.46
C GLU A 194 12.76 2.78 -15.47
N THR A 195 12.99 2.09 -16.58
CA THR A 195 11.96 1.87 -17.60
C THR A 195 10.80 1.05 -17.05
N VAL A 196 11.08 0.00 -16.27
CA VAL A 196 10.04 -0.82 -15.65
C VAL A 196 9.34 -0.05 -14.53
N ARG A 197 10.06 0.77 -13.77
CA ARG A 197 9.51 1.63 -12.70
C ARG A 197 8.47 2.61 -13.25
N THR A 198 8.77 3.25 -14.37
CA THR A 198 7.93 4.29 -14.99
C THR A 198 6.86 3.74 -15.93
N LYS A 199 7.21 2.76 -16.78
CA LYS A 199 6.35 2.25 -17.87
C LYS A 199 5.83 0.83 -17.62
N GLY A 200 6.13 0.24 -16.47
CA GLY A 200 5.65 -1.09 -16.09
C GLY A 200 4.12 -1.18 -16.06
N LYS A 201 3.56 -2.19 -16.72
CA LYS A 201 2.10 -2.34 -16.88
C LYS A 201 1.40 -2.97 -15.67
N THR A 202 2.14 -3.70 -14.85
CA THR A 202 1.58 -4.48 -13.74
C THR A 202 2.12 -3.96 -12.42
N PHE A 203 1.36 -4.16 -11.35
CA PHE A 203 1.81 -3.84 -10.00
C PHE A 203 3.08 -4.62 -9.65
N GLY A 204 3.08 -5.94 -9.88
CA GLY A 204 4.22 -6.80 -9.58
C GLY A 204 5.52 -6.32 -10.23
N ALA A 205 5.48 -5.93 -11.51
CA ALA A 205 6.66 -5.42 -12.21
C ALA A 205 7.16 -4.10 -11.62
N ARG A 206 6.26 -3.17 -11.30
CA ARG A 206 6.64 -1.87 -10.71
C ARG A 206 7.16 -2.00 -9.29
N ALA A 207 6.61 -2.92 -8.49
CA ALA A 207 7.12 -3.22 -7.16
C ALA A 207 8.52 -3.84 -7.22
N ALA A 208 8.77 -4.75 -8.17
CA ALA A 208 10.09 -5.32 -8.41
C ALA A 208 11.12 -4.26 -8.84
N ALA A 209 10.73 -3.34 -9.73
CA ALA A 209 11.58 -2.23 -10.17
C ALA A 209 11.97 -1.24 -9.07
N ARG A 210 11.19 -1.18 -7.98
CA ARG A 210 11.54 -0.43 -6.76
C ARG A 210 12.39 -1.22 -5.77
N ASN A 211 12.86 -2.42 -6.14
CA ASN A 211 13.67 -3.30 -5.31
C ASN A 211 13.03 -3.58 -3.93
N MET A 212 11.70 -3.69 -3.90
CA MET A 212 10.94 -4.10 -2.72
C MET A 212 11.14 -5.60 -2.50
N ALA A 213 11.39 -6.01 -1.26
CA ALA A 213 11.49 -7.43 -0.94
C ALA A 213 10.09 -8.08 -0.99
N MET A 214 9.96 -9.22 -1.68
CA MET A 214 8.69 -9.94 -1.82
C MET A 214 8.02 -10.23 -0.47
N GLY A 215 8.81 -10.65 0.53
CA GLY A 215 8.29 -10.95 1.87
C GLY A 215 7.76 -9.73 2.63
N HIS A 216 8.07 -8.51 2.21
CA HIS A 216 7.60 -7.28 2.83
C HIS A 216 6.31 -6.75 2.17
N LEU A 217 5.89 -7.32 1.04
CA LEU A 217 4.66 -6.93 0.36
C LEU A 217 3.49 -7.70 0.96
N GLU A 218 2.50 -6.96 1.45
CA GLU A 218 1.33 -7.52 2.13
C GLU A 218 0.04 -7.06 1.42
N ALA A 219 -0.77 -8.02 1.02
CA ALA A 219 -2.09 -7.80 0.44
C ALA A 219 -3.15 -7.87 1.53
N TRP A 220 -3.82 -6.76 1.79
CA TRP A 220 -4.97 -6.67 2.66
C TRP A 220 -6.25 -6.81 1.84
N VAL A 221 -7.11 -7.74 2.24
CA VAL A 221 -8.24 -8.23 1.45
C VAL A 221 -9.54 -8.01 2.20
N ILE A 222 -10.52 -7.48 1.48
CA ILE A 222 -11.93 -7.44 1.86
C ILE A 222 -12.65 -8.47 0.99
N ASP A 223 -12.98 -9.60 1.60
CA ASP A 223 -13.74 -10.68 0.95
C ASP A 223 -15.22 -10.30 0.86
N LEU A 224 -15.79 -10.37 -0.35
CA LEU A 224 -17.19 -10.08 -0.62
C LEU A 224 -18.02 -11.35 -0.91
N GLY A 225 -17.41 -12.54 -0.86
CA GLY A 225 -18.06 -13.81 -1.19
C GLY A 225 -19.34 -14.06 -0.39
N ASP A 226 -19.31 -13.76 0.91
CA ASP A 226 -20.45 -13.99 1.82
C ASP A 226 -21.52 -12.89 1.78
N GLN A 227 -21.33 -11.84 0.98
CA GLN A 227 -22.27 -10.72 0.86
C GLN A 227 -23.32 -10.94 -0.23
N ALA A 228 -23.18 -11.99 -1.03
CA ALA A 228 -24.13 -12.31 -2.09
C ALA A 228 -25.40 -12.93 -1.48
N ASP A 229 -26.55 -12.33 -1.75
CA ASP A 229 -27.85 -12.86 -1.36
C ASP A 229 -28.88 -12.68 -2.50
N ASN A 230 -30.15 -13.00 -2.23
CA ASN A 230 -31.22 -12.87 -3.23
C ASN A 230 -31.46 -11.41 -3.67
N ALA A 231 -31.06 -10.42 -2.89
CA ALA A 231 -31.19 -9.00 -3.20
C ALA A 231 -29.90 -8.42 -3.85
N VAL A 232 -28.73 -8.94 -3.46
CA VAL A 232 -27.42 -8.49 -3.92
C VAL A 232 -26.74 -9.59 -4.74
N THR A 233 -26.92 -9.52 -6.05
CA THR A 233 -26.25 -10.44 -6.97
C THR A 233 -24.74 -10.19 -7.04
N ILE A 234 -23.97 -11.19 -7.47
CA ILE A 234 -22.52 -11.08 -7.71
C ILE A 234 -22.18 -9.89 -8.62
N LYS A 235 -23.02 -9.61 -9.63
CA LYS A 235 -22.85 -8.45 -10.52
C LYS A 235 -22.96 -7.12 -9.77
N HIS A 236 -23.88 -7.01 -8.81
CA HIS A 236 -24.00 -5.81 -7.99
C HIS A 236 -22.80 -5.63 -7.05
N LEU A 237 -22.32 -6.72 -6.44
CA LEU A 237 -21.11 -6.68 -5.61
C LEU A 237 -19.90 -6.21 -6.43
N ARG A 238 -19.74 -6.75 -7.64
CA ARG A 238 -18.66 -6.35 -8.55
C ARG A 238 -18.72 -4.86 -8.90
N ASN A 239 -19.87 -4.36 -9.35
CA ASN A 239 -20.03 -2.95 -9.70
C ASN A 239 -19.79 -2.02 -8.49
N THR A 240 -20.23 -2.45 -7.30
CA THR A 240 -19.99 -1.72 -6.05
C THR A 240 -18.50 -1.70 -5.71
N ALA A 241 -17.80 -2.83 -5.84
CA ALA A 241 -16.37 -2.93 -5.60
C ALA A 241 -15.55 -2.08 -6.60
N GLU A 242 -15.90 -2.10 -7.89
CA GLU A 242 -15.27 -1.25 -8.91
C GLU A 242 -15.50 0.25 -8.62
N SER A 243 -16.69 0.62 -8.15
CA SER A 243 -16.99 2.00 -7.74
C SER A 243 -16.20 2.40 -6.49
N ALA A 244 -16.06 1.48 -5.53
CA ALA A 244 -15.25 1.70 -4.34
C ALA A 244 -13.77 1.86 -4.69
N GLU A 245 -13.20 1.02 -5.55
CA GLU A 245 -11.83 1.14 -6.06
C GLU A 245 -11.60 2.53 -6.69
N TRP A 246 -12.50 2.97 -7.56
CA TRP A 246 -12.43 4.26 -8.23
C TRP A 246 -12.41 5.44 -7.24
N LEU A 247 -13.17 5.35 -6.14
CA LEU A 247 -13.17 6.34 -5.06
C LEU A 247 -11.86 6.28 -4.27
N LEU A 248 -11.42 5.08 -3.89
CA LEU A 248 -10.22 4.88 -3.08
C LEU A 248 -8.96 5.31 -3.83
N HIS A 249 -8.89 5.11 -5.14
CA HIS A 249 -7.80 5.63 -5.99
C HIS A 249 -7.69 7.16 -5.92
N ARG A 250 -8.81 7.88 -5.80
CA ARG A 250 -8.81 9.34 -5.68
C ARG A 250 -8.43 9.83 -4.29
N LEU A 251 -8.83 9.08 -3.26
CA LEU A 251 -8.54 9.44 -1.87
C LEU A 251 -7.07 9.18 -1.52
N TYR A 252 -6.51 8.08 -2.00
CA TYR A 252 -5.18 7.62 -1.57
C TYR A 252 -4.09 7.77 -2.63
N ALA A 253 -4.45 7.95 -3.91
CA ALA A 253 -3.50 8.09 -5.01
C ALA A 253 -2.37 7.05 -4.99
N PRO A 254 -2.69 5.73 -5.02
CA PRO A 254 -1.70 4.67 -4.88
C PRO A 254 -0.63 4.77 -5.98
N ILE A 255 0.63 4.93 -5.56
CA ILE A 255 1.76 5.23 -6.45
C ILE A 255 2.10 4.13 -7.46
N LEU A 256 1.71 2.88 -7.20
CA LEU A 256 1.85 1.75 -8.12
C LEU A 256 0.52 1.37 -8.76
N GLY A 257 -0.49 2.23 -8.67
CA GLY A 257 -1.79 2.12 -9.34
C GLY A 257 -1.70 2.31 -10.85
N ARG A 258 -2.76 1.99 -11.59
CA ARG A 258 -2.82 2.31 -13.03
C ARG A 258 -3.06 3.82 -13.18
N GLN A 259 -2.20 4.49 -13.94
CA GLN A 259 -2.39 5.88 -14.37
C GLN A 259 -3.15 5.92 -15.68
#